data_AF-J7G3H1-F1
#
_entry.id   AF-J7G3H1-F1
#
_cell.length_a   1.000
_cell.length_b   1.000
_cell.length_c   1.000
_cell.angle_alpha   90.00
_cell.angle_beta   90.00
_cell.angle_gamma   90.00
#
_symmetry.space_group_name_H-M   'P 1'
#
loop_
_entity.id
_entity.type
_entity.pdbx_description
1 polymer ?
#
loop_
_entity_poly.entity_id
_entity_poly.type
_entity_poly.pdbx_seq_one_letter_code
_entity_poly.pdbx_strand_id
1 'polypeptide(L)'
;DKSLLASFLEQSNLDFKDITGMMVDIMMAAIDTTAFSTCFVLYHMARNPEVQDKLFHETASLLPRKESRITAESLTIAPYLRSCIKESLRLNPVAIGVGRLLTKDMILGGYLIPKDTVIVTQNMIASRISQYVRDPLQFRPERWLRNSPHFENIHPFLSLPFGFGPRSCI
;
A
#
# COMPACT_ATOMS: atom_id res chain seq x y z
N ASP A 1 -20.52 15.72 -7.16
CA ASP A 1 -19.46 14.82 -7.67
C ASP A 1 -19.96 13.94 -8.78
N LYS A 2 -19.18 13.85 -9.85
CA LYS A 2 -19.47 13.04 -11.03
C LYS A 2 -18.76 11.69 -10.88
N SER A 3 -19.46 10.58 -11.14
CA SER A 3 -18.87 9.24 -11.03
C SER A 3 -17.83 9.02 -12.13
N LEU A 4 -16.90 8.08 -11.90
CA LEU A 4 -15.89 7.71 -12.91
C LEU A 4 -16.54 7.22 -14.21
N LEU A 5 -17.61 6.42 -14.10
CA LEU A 5 -18.39 5.97 -15.26
C LEU A 5 -18.98 7.15 -16.05
N ALA A 6 -19.59 8.12 -15.36
CA ALA A 6 -20.10 9.31 -16.03
C ALA A 6 -18.98 10.11 -16.70
N SER A 7 -17.78 10.13 -16.11
CA SER A 7 -16.60 10.76 -16.72
C SER A 7 -16.16 10.07 -18.00
N PHE A 8 -16.19 8.73 -18.05
CA PHE A 8 -15.87 8.00 -19.28
C PHE A 8 -16.94 8.14 -20.36
N LEU A 9 -18.23 8.16 -19.99
CA LEU A 9 -19.33 8.30 -20.96
C LEU A 9 -19.35 9.65 -21.68
N GLU A 10 -18.75 10.70 -21.10
CA GLU A 10 -18.61 12.00 -21.77
C GLU A 10 -17.40 12.07 -22.72
N GLN A 11 -16.51 11.09 -22.70
CA GLN A 11 -15.36 11.04 -23.61
C GLN A 11 -15.77 10.42 -24.94
N SER A 12 -16.00 11.28 -25.95
CA SER A 12 -16.44 10.87 -27.29
C SER A 12 -15.44 10.00 -28.06
N ASN A 13 -14.19 9.92 -27.60
CA ASN A 13 -13.13 9.11 -28.19
C ASN A 13 -12.99 7.71 -27.57
N LEU A 14 -13.83 7.34 -26.60
CA LEU A 14 -13.84 6.01 -25.99
C LEU A 14 -14.99 5.15 -26.56
N ASP A 15 -14.69 3.91 -26.92
CA ASP A 15 -15.72 2.93 -27.27
C ASP A 15 -16.44 2.43 -26.01
N PHE A 16 -17.74 2.16 -26.12
CA PHE A 16 -18.55 1.64 -25.02
C PHE A 16 -18.00 0.31 -24.48
N LYS A 17 -17.42 -0.52 -25.34
CA LYS A 17 -16.75 -1.75 -24.94
C LYS A 17 -15.53 -1.49 -24.07
N ASP A 18 -14.70 -0.50 -24.41
CA ASP A 18 -13.54 -0.11 -23.63
C ASP A 18 -13.96 0.47 -22.28
N ILE A 19 -15.00 1.32 -22.25
CA ILE A 19 -15.58 1.85 -21.01
C ILE A 19 -16.03 0.70 -20.11
N THR A 20 -16.76 -0.28 -20.65
CA THR A 20 -17.24 -1.44 -19.90
C THR A 20 -16.07 -2.25 -19.34
N GLY A 21 -15.06 -2.56 -20.17
CA GLY A 21 -13.87 -3.28 -19.76
C GLY A 21 -13.11 -2.58 -18.63
N MET A 22 -12.84 -1.29 -18.78
CA MET A 22 -12.15 -0.49 -17.77
C MET A 22 -12.92 -0.45 -16.44
N MET A 23 -14.25 -0.32 -16.48
CA MET A 23 -15.05 -0.30 -15.25
C MET A 23 -15.01 -1.65 -14.52
N VAL A 24 -15.09 -2.76 -15.25
CA VAL A 24 -14.97 -4.10 -14.68
C VAL A 24 -13.57 -4.30 -14.07
N ASP A 25 -12.52 -3.95 -14.81
CA ASP A 25 -11.14 -4.09 -14.35
C ASP A 25 -10.86 -3.30 -13.06
N ILE A 26 -11.33 -2.05 -12.99
CA ILE A 26 -11.16 -1.20 -11.80
C ILE A 26 -11.90 -1.79 -10.61
N MET A 27 -13.13 -2.26 -10.79
CA MET A 27 -13.90 -2.89 -9.71
C MET A 27 -13.23 -4.17 -9.22
N MET A 28 -12.81 -5.05 -10.12
CA MET A 28 -12.12 -6.29 -9.77
C MET A 28 -10.82 -6.01 -9.01
N ALA A 29 -10.02 -5.05 -9.48
CA ALA A 29 -8.76 -4.68 -8.83
C ALA A 29 -8.96 -4.05 -7.44
N ALA A 30 -10.04 -3.29 -7.23
CA ALA A 30 -10.25 -2.53 -5.99
C ALA A 30 -10.85 -3.36 -4.85
N ILE A 31 -11.70 -4.36 -5.15
CA ILE A 31 -12.49 -5.06 -4.12
C ILE A 31 -11.59 -5.92 -3.22
N ASP A 32 -10.96 -6.95 -3.77
CA ASP A 32 -10.26 -7.95 -2.96
C ASP A 32 -9.01 -7.37 -2.29
N THR A 33 -8.31 -6.47 -2.99
CA THR A 33 -7.09 -5.84 -2.48
C THR A 33 -7.37 -4.93 -1.29
N THR A 34 -8.46 -4.16 -1.34
CA THR A 34 -8.89 -3.29 -0.23
C THR A 34 -9.44 -4.10 0.94
N ALA A 35 -10.24 -5.13 0.67
CA ALA A 35 -10.79 -6.01 1.69
C ALA A 35 -9.67 -6.72 2.47
N PHE A 36 -8.69 -7.31 1.75
CA PHE A 36 -7.53 -7.97 2.33
C PHE A 36 -6.70 -7.00 3.19
N SER A 37 -6.39 -5.82 2.65
CA SER A 37 -5.59 -4.81 3.36
C SER A 37 -6.28 -4.35 4.64
N THR A 38 -7.59 -4.10 4.57
CA THR A 38 -8.41 -3.69 5.73
C THR A 38 -8.46 -4.80 6.78
N CYS A 39 -8.63 -6.06 6.36
CA CYS A 39 -8.66 -7.21 7.25
C CYS A 39 -7.36 -7.32 8.06
N PHE A 40 -6.20 -7.20 7.42
CA PHE A 40 -4.92 -7.27 8.13
C PHE A 40 -4.66 -6.08 9.04
N VAL A 41 -5.09 -4.86 8.68
CA VAL A 41 -5.03 -3.72 9.60
C VAL A 41 -5.84 -4.02 10.86
N LEU A 42 -7.09 -4.48 10.72
CA LEU A 42 -7.96 -4.84 11.85
C LEU A 42 -7.37 -5.99 12.69
N TYR A 43 -6.82 -7.01 12.04
CA TYR A 43 -6.11 -8.10 12.70
C TYR A 43 -4.95 -7.59 13.57
N HIS A 44 -4.12 -6.70 13.03
CA HIS A 44 -3.00 -6.13 13.78
C HIS A 44 -3.47 -5.22 14.91
N MET A 45 -4.55 -4.45 14.75
CA MET A 45 -5.14 -3.69 15.86
C MET A 45 -5.59 -4.62 16.99
N ALA A 46 -6.34 -5.68 16.65
CA ALA A 46 -6.86 -6.63 17.64
C ALA A 46 -5.77 -7.37 18.41
N ARG A 47 -4.59 -7.55 17.80
CA ARG A 47 -3.44 -8.22 18.44
C ARG A 47 -2.48 -7.29 19.17
N ASN A 48 -2.62 -5.96 19.01
CA ASN A 48 -1.74 -4.98 19.60
C ASN A 48 -2.57 -3.87 20.27
N PRO A 49 -3.13 -4.12 21.48
CA PRO A 49 -4.00 -3.16 22.18
C PRO A 49 -3.37 -1.78 22.35
N GLU A 50 -2.08 -1.70 22.68
CA GLU A 50 -1.38 -0.42 22.82
C GLU A 50 -1.37 0.42 21.53
N VAL A 51 -1.29 -0.25 20.37
CA VAL A 51 -1.35 0.41 19.06
C VAL A 51 -2.79 0.85 18.76
N GLN A 52 -3.77 0.00 19.09
CA GLN A 52 -5.18 0.34 18.96
C GLN A 52 -5.54 1.57 19.81
N ASP A 53 -5.06 1.65 21.05
CA ASP A 53 -5.29 2.78 21.96
C ASP A 53 -4.66 4.07 21.43
N LYS A 54 -3.42 4.02 20.93
CA LYS A 54 -2.76 5.16 20.28
C LYS A 54 -3.55 5.66 19.05
N LEU A 55 -4.03 4.73 18.22
CA LEU A 55 -4.84 5.06 17.05
C LEU A 55 -6.20 5.66 17.46
N PHE A 56 -6.81 5.13 18.52
CA PHE A 56 -8.04 5.67 19.09
C PHE A 56 -7.83 7.11 19.58
N HIS A 57 -6.74 7.39 20.30
CA HIS A 57 -6.41 8.74 20.76
C HIS A 57 -6.20 9.73 19.61
N GLU A 58 -5.46 9.34 18.55
CA GLU A 58 -5.34 10.17 17.34
C GLU A 58 -6.72 10.43 16.72
N THR A 59 -7.52 9.38 16.54
CA THR A 59 -8.84 9.48 15.91
C THR A 59 -9.80 10.36 16.72
N ALA A 60 -9.84 10.20 18.05
CA ALA A 60 -10.65 11.00 18.96
C ALA A 60 -10.22 12.48 18.96
N SER A 61 -8.93 12.77 18.82
CA SER A 61 -8.43 14.13 18.68
C SER A 61 -8.85 14.77 17.34
N LEU A 62 -8.87 13.99 16.26
CA LEU A 62 -9.27 14.46 14.93
C LEU A 62 -10.79 14.58 14.78
N LEU A 63 -11.54 13.75 15.50
CA LEU A 63 -13.00 13.69 15.47
C LEU A 63 -13.57 13.90 16.89
N PRO A 64 -13.45 15.12 17.46
CA PRO A 64 -13.74 15.37 18.88
C PRO A 64 -15.23 15.31 19.24
N ARG A 65 -16.12 15.30 18.24
CA ARG A 65 -17.57 15.26 18.43
C ARG A 65 -18.14 14.12 17.60
N LYS A 66 -19.30 13.60 18.01
CA LYS A 66 -20.00 12.55 17.28
C LYS A 66 -20.40 12.97 15.86
N GLU A 67 -20.61 14.27 15.65
CA GLU A 67 -20.98 14.87 14.37
C GLU A 67 -19.75 15.25 13.52
N SER A 68 -18.53 15.09 14.05
CA SER A 68 -17.31 15.32 13.28
C SER A 68 -17.29 14.41 12.06
N ARG A 69 -17.11 15.01 10.87
CA ARG A 69 -17.06 14.28 9.61
C ARG A 69 -15.63 13.89 9.28
N ILE A 70 -15.46 12.71 8.70
CA ILE A 70 -14.22 12.34 8.03
C ILE A 70 -14.15 13.15 6.72
N THR A 71 -13.09 13.93 6.56
CA THR A 71 -12.83 14.72 5.36
C THR A 71 -11.45 14.39 4.80
N ALA A 72 -11.16 14.83 3.58
CA ALA A 72 -9.82 14.66 3.01
C ALA A 72 -8.76 15.32 3.91
N GLU A 73 -9.06 16.50 4.45
CA GLU A 73 -8.19 17.23 5.36
C GLU A 73 -7.95 16.44 6.65
N SER A 74 -8.99 15.90 7.30
CA SER A 74 -8.80 15.13 8.53
C SER A 74 -7.94 13.88 8.31
N LEU A 75 -8.05 13.23 7.14
CA LEU A 75 -7.18 12.11 6.76
C LEU A 75 -5.73 12.54 6.48
N THR A 76 -5.49 13.76 5.96
CA THR A 76 -4.11 14.28 5.76
C THR A 76 -3.38 14.54 7.07
N ILE A 77 -4.10 14.79 8.17
CA ILE A 77 -3.52 15.02 9.50
C ILE A 77 -3.60 13.81 10.44
N ALA A 78 -3.77 12.59 9.90
CA ALA A 78 -3.75 11.32 10.65
C ALA A 78 -2.45 10.49 10.42
N PRO A 79 -1.28 10.94 10.91
CA PRO A 79 0.00 10.26 10.65
C PRO A 79 0.11 8.86 11.26
N TYR A 80 -0.50 8.60 12.41
CA TYR A 80 -0.46 7.29 13.07
C TYR A 80 -1.31 6.27 12.31
N LEU A 81 -2.53 6.65 11.89
CA LEU A 81 -3.38 5.84 11.01
C LEU A 81 -2.65 5.44 9.74
N ARG A 82 -2.02 6.40 9.05
CA ARG A 82 -1.21 6.11 7.85
C ARG A 82 -0.06 5.16 8.14
N SER A 83 0.57 5.31 9.30
CA SER A 83 1.67 4.44 9.73
C SER A 83 1.19 3.03 10.03
N CYS A 84 -0.01 2.86 10.59
CA CYS A 84 -0.63 1.55 10.82
C CYS A 84 -0.93 0.83 9.51
N ILE A 85 -1.52 1.54 8.54
CA ILE A 85 -1.78 1.01 7.19
C ILE A 85 -0.46 0.62 6.51
N LYS A 86 0.55 1.49 6.56
CA LYS A 86 1.86 1.24 5.96
C LYS A 86 2.57 0.05 6.57
N GLU A 87 2.53 -0.10 7.89
CA GLU A 87 3.13 -1.24 8.58
C GLU A 87 2.38 -2.55 8.30
N SER A 88 1.05 -2.50 8.23
CA SER A 88 0.23 -3.64 7.86
C SER A 88 0.57 -4.12 6.45
N LEU A 89 0.70 -3.19 5.49
CA LEU A 89 1.09 -3.50 4.12
C LEU A 89 2.55 -4.00 4.00
N ARG A 90 3.46 -3.57 4.88
CA ARG A 90 4.83 -4.11 4.91
C ARG A 90 4.84 -5.58 5.36
N LEU A 91 4.07 -5.90 6.39
CA LEU A 91 4.00 -7.25 6.95
C LEU A 91 3.10 -8.17 6.13
N ASN A 92 1.97 -7.68 5.63
CA ASN A 92 0.95 -8.44 4.93
C ASN A 92 0.58 -7.73 3.62
N PRO A 93 1.49 -7.67 2.64
CA PRO A 93 1.18 -7.09 1.35
C PRO A 93 0.23 -8.00 0.56
N VAL A 94 -0.64 -7.39 -0.25
CA VAL A 94 -1.52 -8.11 -1.19
C VAL A 94 -0.69 -8.90 -2.21
N ALA A 95 0.42 -8.31 -2.69
CA ALA A 95 1.38 -8.96 -3.57
C ALA A 95 2.74 -9.06 -2.88
N ILE A 96 3.30 -10.27 -2.81
CA ILE A 96 4.61 -10.51 -2.17
C ILE A 96 5.77 -9.84 -2.91
N GLY A 97 5.53 -9.46 -4.16
CA GLY A 97 6.53 -9.10 -5.15
C GLY A 97 5.94 -8.71 -6.49
N VAL A 98 6.78 -8.22 -7.39
CA VAL A 98 6.37 -7.80 -8.74
C VAL A 98 7.17 -8.57 -9.79
N GLY A 99 6.45 -9.27 -10.67
CA GLY A 99 7.03 -10.04 -11.78
C GLY A 99 7.25 -9.21 -13.04
N ARG A 100 8.36 -9.47 -13.75
CA ARG A 100 8.69 -8.91 -15.08
C ARG A 100 9.29 -9.99 -15.96
N LEU A 101 8.82 -10.09 -17.20
CA LEU A 101 9.48 -10.86 -18.25
C LEU A 101 10.48 -9.94 -18.96
N LEU A 102 11.74 -10.34 -19.00
CA LEU A 102 12.78 -9.58 -19.70
C LEU A 102 12.60 -9.67 -21.22
N THR A 103 12.54 -8.52 -21.89
CA THR A 103 12.45 -8.45 -23.36
C THR A 103 13.82 -8.42 -24.06
N LYS A 104 14.90 -8.29 -23.28
CA LYS A 104 16.30 -8.30 -23.70
C LYS A 104 17.20 -8.72 -22.55
N ASP A 105 18.41 -9.13 -22.86
CA ASP A 105 19.45 -9.41 -21.87
C ASP A 105 19.71 -8.20 -20.98
N MET A 106 19.96 -8.43 -19.70
CA MET A 106 20.15 -7.40 -18.68
C MET A 106 21.24 -7.78 -17.69
N ILE A 107 22.12 -6.83 -17.37
CA ILE A 107 23.05 -6.99 -16.24
C ILE A 107 22.34 -6.52 -14.97
N LEU A 108 22.20 -7.41 -13.98
CA LEU A 108 21.63 -7.10 -12.66
C LEU A 108 22.54 -7.65 -11.57
N GLY A 109 23.01 -6.79 -10.67
CA GLY A 109 23.91 -7.19 -9.59
C GLY A 109 25.22 -7.83 -10.07
N GLY A 110 25.67 -7.49 -11.29
CA GLY A 110 26.87 -8.09 -11.91
C GLY A 110 26.60 -9.37 -12.70
N TYR A 111 25.38 -9.91 -12.69
CA TYR A 111 25.01 -11.12 -13.43
C TYR A 111 24.32 -10.77 -14.75
N LEU A 112 24.68 -11.48 -15.81
CA LEU A 112 23.94 -11.46 -17.07
C LEU A 112 22.69 -12.33 -16.94
N ILE A 113 21.52 -11.67 -16.99
CA ILE A 113 20.22 -12.33 -17.03
C ILE A 113 19.74 -12.33 -18.47
N PRO A 114 19.53 -13.52 -19.09
CA PRO A 114 19.08 -13.60 -20.46
C PRO A 114 17.67 -13.03 -20.67
N LYS A 115 17.41 -12.60 -21.90
CA LYS A 115 16.06 -12.37 -22.43
C LYS A 115 15.14 -13.56 -22.12
N ASP A 116 13.85 -13.27 -22.00
CA ASP A 116 12.78 -14.25 -21.72
C ASP A 116 12.85 -14.87 -20.31
N THR A 117 13.70 -14.32 -19.44
CA THR A 117 13.72 -14.66 -18.01
C THR A 117 12.64 -13.89 -17.24
N VAL A 118 11.88 -14.59 -16.39
CA VAL A 118 10.98 -13.97 -15.42
C VAL A 118 11.75 -13.61 -14.15
N ILE A 119 11.77 -12.31 -13.82
CA ILE A 119 12.32 -11.79 -12.56
C ILE A 119 11.15 -11.41 -11.66
N VAL A 120 11.19 -11.81 -10.39
CA VAL A 120 10.22 -11.41 -9.38
C VAL A 120 10.95 -10.70 -8.25
N THR A 121 10.63 -9.44 -7.99
CA THR A 121 11.14 -8.74 -6.81
C THR A 121 10.52 -9.36 -5.56
N GLN A 122 11.30 -9.62 -4.52
CA GLN A 122 10.80 -10.23 -3.28
C GLN A 122 10.70 -9.18 -2.17
N ASN A 123 9.87 -8.15 -2.38
CA ASN A 123 9.77 -7.00 -1.48
C ASN A 123 9.33 -7.42 -0.07
N MET A 124 8.37 -8.33 0.05
CA MET A 124 7.91 -8.87 1.33
C MET A 124 9.04 -9.56 2.11
N ILE A 125 9.89 -10.32 1.42
CA ILE A 125 11.02 -11.01 2.05
C ILE A 125 12.06 -9.97 2.48
N ALA A 126 12.44 -9.06 1.59
CA ALA A 126 13.43 -8.03 1.86
C ALA A 126 13.02 -7.14 3.05
N SER A 127 11.74 -6.78 3.16
CA SER A 127 11.19 -5.99 4.27
C SER A 127 11.24 -6.70 5.63
N ARG A 128 11.49 -8.02 5.63
CA ARG A 128 11.52 -8.88 6.81
C ARG A 128 12.94 -9.28 7.25
N ILE A 129 13.97 -8.80 6.57
CA ILE A 129 15.38 -9.08 6.91
C ILE A 129 15.83 -8.06 7.98
N SER A 130 16.36 -8.57 9.10
CA SER A 130 16.80 -7.75 10.25
C SER A 130 17.92 -6.76 9.93
N GLN A 131 18.71 -7.03 8.89
CA GLN A 131 19.71 -6.11 8.35
C GLN A 131 19.08 -4.79 7.85
N TYR A 132 17.84 -4.83 7.36
CA TYR A 132 17.19 -3.67 6.74
C TYR A 132 16.08 -3.06 7.59
N VAL A 133 15.43 -3.86 8.45
CA VAL A 133 14.32 -3.43 9.30
C VAL A 133 14.49 -4.04 10.69
N ARG A 134 14.52 -3.22 11.73
CA ARG A 134 14.67 -3.69 13.13
C ARG A 134 13.38 -4.38 13.60
N ASP A 135 13.50 -5.49 14.31
CA ASP A 135 12.35 -6.30 14.75
C ASP A 135 11.35 -6.52 13.61
N PRO A 136 11.80 -7.09 12.48
CA PRO A 136 11.10 -6.98 11.20
C PRO A 136 9.73 -7.65 11.18
N LEU A 137 9.47 -8.60 12.08
CA LEU A 137 8.21 -9.33 12.16
C LEU A 137 7.23 -8.73 13.17
N GLN A 138 7.65 -7.72 13.95
CA GLN A 138 6.77 -7.02 14.88
C GLN A 138 5.99 -5.93 14.14
N PHE A 139 4.69 -5.83 14.42
CA PHE A 139 3.84 -4.74 13.97
C PHE A 139 4.12 -3.50 14.81
N ARG A 140 4.94 -2.59 14.27
CA ARG A 140 5.37 -1.37 14.97
C ARG A 140 5.19 -0.13 14.08
N PRO A 141 3.99 0.48 14.03
CA PRO A 141 3.72 1.66 13.20
C PRO A 141 4.68 2.83 13.46
N GLU A 142 5.20 2.95 14.68
CA GLU A 142 6.10 4.02 15.11
C GLU A 142 7.37 4.12 14.26
N ARG A 143 7.77 3.03 13.58
CA ARG A 143 8.92 3.03 12.67
C ARG A 143 8.76 3.97 11.47
N TRP A 144 7.52 4.34 11.14
CA TRP A 144 7.20 5.22 10.02
C TRP A 144 7.03 6.69 10.43
N LEU A 145 6.99 6.99 11.72
CA LEU A 145 6.74 8.34 12.25
C LEU A 145 8.06 9.10 12.40
N ARG A 146 8.29 10.12 11.56
CA ARG A 146 9.56 10.89 11.55
C ARG A 146 9.93 11.52 12.90
N ASN A 147 8.93 11.86 13.73
CA ASN A 147 9.13 12.51 15.03
C ASN A 147 9.18 11.50 16.20
N SER A 148 9.21 10.21 15.92
CA SER A 148 9.28 9.15 16.93
C SER A 148 10.75 8.76 17.19
N PRO A 149 11.14 8.44 18.44
CA PRO A 149 12.44 7.84 18.73
C PRO A 149 12.61 6.46 18.06
N HIS A 150 11.51 5.85 17.60
CA HIS A 150 11.51 4.58 16.89
C HIS A 150 11.56 4.71 15.37
N PHE A 151 11.64 5.93 14.83
CA PHE A 151 11.70 6.16 13.38
C PHE A 151 12.86 5.37 12.75
N GLU A 152 12.56 4.67 11.64
CA GLU A 152 13.55 3.98 10.84
C GLU A 152 13.55 4.54 9.43
N ASN A 153 14.74 4.89 8.93
CA ASN A 153 14.93 5.30 7.54
C ASN A 153 14.96 4.06 6.62
N ILE A 154 13.84 3.35 6.53
CA ILE A 154 13.69 2.15 5.71
C ILE A 154 13.73 2.56 4.23
N HIS A 155 14.62 1.91 3.47
CA HIS A 155 14.76 2.17 2.04
C HIS A 155 13.41 1.95 1.32
N PRO A 156 12.93 2.89 0.48
CA PRO A 156 11.58 2.83 -0.10
C PRO A 156 11.28 1.53 -0.85
N PHE A 157 12.29 0.95 -1.53
CA PHE A 157 12.13 -0.29 -2.29
C PHE A 157 11.96 -1.55 -1.43
N LEU A 158 12.12 -1.47 -0.12
CA LEU A 158 11.81 -2.58 0.79
C LEU A 158 10.31 -2.71 1.05
N SER A 159 9.50 -1.68 0.78
CA SER A 159 8.06 -1.73 0.99
C SER A 159 7.35 -1.00 -0.15
N LEU A 160 6.98 -1.75 -1.19
CA LEU A 160 6.29 -1.25 -2.39
C LEU A 160 4.91 -1.90 -2.55
N PRO A 161 3.96 -1.67 -1.63
CA PRO A 161 2.63 -2.30 -1.71
C PRO A 161 1.84 -1.91 -2.97
N PHE A 162 2.18 -0.78 -3.58
CA PHE A 162 1.56 -0.27 -4.81
C PHE A 162 2.51 -0.33 -6.02
N GLY A 163 3.63 -1.05 -5.91
CA GLY A 163 4.64 -1.13 -6.96
C GLY A 163 5.42 0.18 -7.17
N PHE A 164 6.17 0.25 -8.26
CA PHE A 164 6.96 1.42 -8.66
C PHE A 164 7.10 1.48 -10.19
N GLY A 165 7.22 2.70 -10.73
CA GLY A 165 7.44 2.95 -12.15
C GLY A 165 6.14 2.96 -12.98
N PRO A 166 6.23 2.81 -14.32
CA PRO A 166 5.11 3.00 -15.25
C PRO A 166 3.94 2.01 -15.10
N ARG A 167 4.11 0.98 -14.28
CA ARG A 167 3.09 -0.06 -14.00
C ARG A 167 2.82 -0.17 -12.51
N SER A 168 2.91 0.95 -11.79
CA SER A 168 2.45 1.08 -10.40
C SER A 168 0.92 1.13 -10.36
N CYS A 169 0.35 0.88 -9.18
CA CYS A 169 -1.09 1.01 -8.95
C CYS A 169 -1.57 2.44 -9.29
N ILE A 170 -2.78 2.54 -9.84
CA ILE A 170 -3.46 3.80 -10.18
C ILE A 170 -4.39 4.25 -9.06
#